data_AF-A0A1F7AAU2-F1
#
_entry.id   AF-A0A1F7AAU2-F1
#
_cell.length_a   1.000
_cell.length_b   1.000
_cell.length_c   1.000
_cell.angle_alpha   90.00
_cell.angle_beta   90.00
_cell.angle_gamma   90.00
#
_symmetry.space_group_name_H-M   'P 1'
#
loop_
_entity.id
_entity.type
_entity.pdbx_description
1 polymer ?
#
loop_
_entity_poly.entity_id
_entity_poly.type
_entity_poly.pdbx_seq_one_letter_code
_entity_poly.pdbx_strand_id
1 'polypeptide(L)'
;MILICRSILKKELNPLKDYFSMEVVIESILKARKGLGEEIKGSPMKNAKLVKVYLTGKRGAGRVVHLLLVNKNHWIPLVLRLKKDKQVGENISIHNPAFKKLLEKNIDLVLEDLKNGDYKSLSLL
;
A
#
# COMPACT_ATOMS: atom_id res chain seq x y z
N MET A 1 7.41 -10.35 6.83
CA MET A 1 7.55 -9.13 7.66
C MET A 1 6.70 -7.99 7.06
N ILE A 2 6.15 -7.10 7.87
CA ILE A 2 5.55 -5.84 7.38
C ILE A 2 6.58 -4.72 7.57
N LEU A 3 6.79 -3.90 6.54
CA LEU A 3 7.61 -2.69 6.61
C LEU A 3 6.72 -1.47 6.44
N ILE A 4 6.74 -0.57 7.41
CA ILE A 4 6.02 0.70 7.36
C ILE A 4 7.05 1.81 7.18
N CYS A 5 7.22 2.23 5.94
CA CYS A 5 8.11 3.31 5.53
C CYS A 5 7.60 4.68 6.05
N ARG A 6 8.51 5.50 6.60
CA ARG A 6 8.20 6.81 7.19
C ARG A 6 7.49 7.75 6.21
N SER A 7 7.94 7.77 4.97
CA SER A 7 7.41 8.61 3.90
C SER A 7 5.98 8.20 3.54
N ILE A 8 5.70 6.90 3.45
CA ILE A 8 4.34 6.40 3.21
C ILE A 8 3.42 6.70 4.39
N LEU A 9 3.88 6.48 5.62
CA LEU A 9 3.13 6.85 6.82
C LEU A 9 2.70 8.33 6.76
N LYS A 10 3.64 9.22 6.42
CA LYS A 10 3.40 10.66 6.37
C LYS A 10 2.49 11.09 5.21
N LYS A 11 2.67 10.52 4.02
CA LYS A 11 2.02 10.99 2.77
C LYS A 11 0.72 10.28 2.45
N GLU A 12 0.54 9.04 2.89
CA GLU A 12 -0.61 8.21 2.54
C GLU A 12 -1.49 7.95 3.75
N LEU A 13 -0.90 7.52 4.88
CA LEU A 13 -1.68 7.05 6.00
C LEU A 13 -2.14 8.16 6.95
N ASN A 14 -1.25 9.08 7.34
CA ASN A 14 -1.57 10.20 8.23
C ASN A 14 -2.71 11.10 7.71
N PRO A 15 -2.79 11.43 6.41
CA PRO A 15 -3.93 12.18 5.86
C PRO A 15 -5.26 11.43 5.97
N LEU A 16 -5.23 10.10 6.13
CA LEU A 16 -6.40 9.24 6.23
C LEU A 16 -6.62 8.67 7.64
N LYS A 17 -5.93 9.19 8.66
CA LYS A 17 -5.98 8.69 10.05
C LYS A 17 -7.39 8.68 10.65
N ASP A 18 -8.26 9.58 10.20
CA ASP A 18 -9.65 9.65 10.66
C ASP A 18 -10.54 8.57 10.01
N TYR A 19 -10.06 7.93 8.95
CA TYR A 19 -10.76 6.88 8.21
C TYR A 19 -10.20 5.49 8.55
N PHE A 20 -8.88 5.34 8.54
CA PHE A 20 -8.20 4.06 8.71
C PHE A 20 -7.17 4.17 9.83
N SER A 21 -7.21 3.23 10.77
CA SER A 21 -6.16 3.08 11.78
C SER A 21 -5.02 2.21 11.23
N MET A 22 -3.90 2.17 11.95
CA MET A 22 -2.77 1.32 11.57
C MET A 22 -3.16 -0.16 11.57
N GLU A 23 -4.00 -0.56 12.52
CA GLU A 23 -4.50 -1.93 12.66
C GLU A 23 -5.22 -2.37 11.39
N VAL A 24 -6.06 -1.51 10.80
CA VAL A 24 -6.79 -1.80 9.55
C VAL A 24 -5.83 -2.06 8.37
N VAL A 25 -4.70 -1.34 8.32
CA VAL A 25 -3.67 -1.54 7.28
C VAL A 25 -2.89 -2.83 7.50
N ILE A 26 -2.61 -3.17 8.76
CA ILE A 26 -1.97 -4.44 9.10
C ILE A 26 -2.90 -5.61 8.73
N GLU A 27 -4.18 -5.52 9.09
CA GLU A 27 -5.19 -6.51 8.75
C GLU A 27 -5.33 -6.71 7.24
N SER A 28 -5.23 -5.66 6.43
CA SER A 28 -5.32 -5.78 4.97
C SER A 28 -4.13 -6.54 4.38
N ILE A 29 -2.94 -6.39 4.96
CA ILE A 29 -1.78 -7.21 4.59
C ILE A 29 -2.01 -8.67 4.97
N LEU A 30 -2.57 -8.94 6.16
CA LEU A 30 -2.90 -10.31 6.57
C LEU A 30 -3.95 -10.95 5.64
N LYS A 31 -4.94 -10.19 5.18
CA LYS A 31 -5.92 -10.62 4.17
C LYS A 31 -5.24 -10.94 2.84
N ALA A 32 -4.38 -10.05 2.34
CA ALA A 32 -3.62 -10.28 1.11
C ALA A 32 -2.79 -11.58 1.17
N ARG A 33 -2.14 -11.87 2.31
CA ARG A 33 -1.39 -13.12 2.52
C ARG A 33 -2.24 -14.37 2.42
N LYS A 34 -3.52 -14.29 2.82
CA LYS A 34 -4.50 -15.37 2.71
C LYS A 34 -5.12 -15.48 1.31
N GLY A 35 -4.60 -14.73 0.32
CA GLY A 35 -5.14 -14.69 -1.03
C GLY A 35 -6.38 -13.80 -1.19
N LEU A 36 -6.76 -13.04 -0.16
CA LEU A 36 -7.95 -12.16 -0.19
C LEU A 36 -7.65 -10.77 -0.76
N GLY A 37 -6.82 -10.71 -1.80
CA GLY A 37 -6.46 -9.49 -2.51
C GLY A 37 -6.39 -9.72 -4.02
N GLU A 38 -6.50 -8.65 -4.78
CA GLU A 38 -6.43 -8.68 -6.24
C GLU A 38 -5.04 -8.25 -6.70
N GLU A 39 -4.34 -9.09 -7.46
CA GLU A 39 -3.05 -8.72 -8.04
C GLU A 39 -3.26 -7.68 -9.15
N ILE A 40 -2.57 -6.53 -9.04
CA ILE A 40 -2.50 -5.56 -10.12
C ILE A 40 -1.30 -5.94 -11.00
N LYS A 41 -1.57 -6.39 -12.23
CA LYS A 41 -0.52 -6.69 -13.21
C LYS A 41 0.23 -5.40 -13.60
N GLY A 42 1.52 -5.55 -13.91
CA GLY A 42 2.36 -4.42 -14.33
C GLY A 42 3.06 -3.69 -13.18
N SER A 43 3.46 -4.41 -12.12
CA SER A 43 4.38 -3.87 -11.12
C SER A 43 5.62 -3.28 -11.81
N PRO A 44 6.01 -2.03 -11.52
CA PRO A 44 7.19 -1.41 -12.14
C PRO A 44 8.50 -1.95 -11.54
N MET A 45 8.44 -2.74 -10.47
CA MET A 45 9.61 -3.28 -9.77
C MET A 45 9.76 -4.78 -10.02
N LYS A 46 10.95 -5.19 -10.48
CA LYS A 46 11.29 -6.61 -10.66
C LYS A 46 11.20 -7.35 -9.32
N ASN A 47 10.68 -8.58 -9.34
CA ASN A 47 10.48 -9.41 -8.14
C ASN A 47 9.56 -8.80 -7.08
N ALA A 48 8.66 -7.91 -7.49
CA ALA A 48 7.60 -7.40 -6.63
C ALA A 48 6.23 -7.53 -7.30
N LYS A 49 5.21 -7.74 -6.47
CA LYS A 49 3.81 -7.76 -6.87
C LYS A 49 3.06 -6.60 -6.23
N LEU A 50 2.07 -6.07 -6.94
CA LEU A 50 1.12 -5.13 -6.39
C LEU A 50 -0.14 -5.89 -6.01
N VAL A 51 -0.57 -5.78 -4.75
CA VAL A 51 -1.77 -6.45 -4.26
C VAL A 51 -2.73 -5.40 -3.74
N LYS A 52 -3.88 -5.31 -4.38
CA LYS A 52 -4.99 -4.42 -4.01
C LYS A 52 -5.89 -5.13 -3.01
N VAL A 53 -6.19 -4.45 -1.91
CA VAL A 53 -7.10 -4.95 -0.87
C VAL A 53 -8.13 -3.88 -0.53
N TYR A 54 -9.37 -4.32 -0.33
CA TYR A 54 -10.44 -3.44 0.12
C TYR A 54 -10.33 -3.21 1.63
N LEU A 55 -10.47 -1.94 2.02
CA LEU A 55 -10.49 -1.52 3.42
C LEU A 55 -11.90 -1.12 3.81
N THR A 56 -12.29 -1.50 5.02
CA THR A 56 -13.47 -0.96 5.70
C THR A 56 -12.98 -0.27 6.97
N GLY A 57 -13.09 1.05 7.00
CA GLY A 57 -12.65 1.88 8.12
C GLY A 57 -13.82 2.48 8.89
N LYS A 58 -13.51 3.22 9.95
CA LYS A 58 -14.50 3.81 10.88
C LYS A 58 -15.48 4.76 10.19
N ARG A 59 -15.05 5.41 9.11
CA ARG A 59 -15.80 6.46 8.38
C ARG A 59 -16.03 6.12 6.91
N GLY A 60 -15.91 4.85 6.53
CA GLY A 60 -16.26 4.38 5.20
C GLY A 60 -15.24 3.43 4.56
N ALA A 61 -15.50 3.11 3.29
CA ALA A 61 -14.69 2.18 2.51
C ALA A 61 -13.50 2.85 1.83
N GLY A 62 -12.40 2.11 1.75
CA GLY A 62 -11.20 2.50 1.01
C GLY A 62 -10.59 1.31 0.30
N ARG A 63 -9.44 1.58 -0.28
CA ARG A 63 -8.60 0.60 -0.95
C ARG A 63 -7.16 0.90 -0.58
N VAL A 64 -6.39 -0.16 -0.38
CA VAL A 64 -4.95 -0.07 -0.23
C VAL A 64 -4.28 -0.94 -1.29
N VAL A 65 -3.19 -0.44 -1.84
CA VAL A 65 -2.27 -1.21 -2.66
C VAL A 65 -1.02 -1.46 -1.83
N HIS A 66 -0.69 -2.73 -1.67
CA HIS A 66 0.54 -3.18 -1.04
C HIS A 66 1.55 -3.59 -2.11
N LEU A 67 2.82 -3.26 -1.89
CA LEU A 67 3.95 -3.91 -2.54
C LEU A 67 4.31 -5.17 -1.75
N LEU A 68 4.28 -6.29 -2.44
CA LEU A 68 4.88 -7.53 -1.96
C LEU A 68 6.24 -7.69 -2.61
N LEU A 69 7.31 -7.61 -1.83
CA LEU A 69 8.65 -8.01 -2.26
C LEU A 69 8.73 -9.54 -2.22
N VAL A 70 8.60 -10.19 -3.39
CA VAL A 70 8.39 -11.64 -3.53
C VAL A 70 9.54 -12.43 -2.90
N ASN A 71 10.78 -12.02 -3.15
CA ASN A 71 11.97 -12.77 -2.70
C ASN A 71 12.17 -12.75 -1.18
N LYS A 72 11.62 -11.75 -0.48
CA LYS A 72 11.78 -11.58 0.97
C LYS A 72 10.48 -11.79 1.75
N ASN A 73 9.37 -12.00 1.06
CA ASN A 73 8.03 -12.00 1.65
C ASN A 73 7.80 -10.78 2.58
N HIS A 74 8.29 -9.61 2.13
CA HIS A 74 8.08 -8.34 2.82
C HIS A 74 6.90 -7.62 2.22
N TRP A 75 6.01 -7.14 3.08
CA TRP A 75 4.81 -6.42 2.71
C TRP A 75 4.97 -4.95 3.08
N ILE A 76 4.77 -4.07 2.11
CA ILE A 76 4.90 -2.63 2.26
C ILE A 76 3.60 -2.00 1.76
N PRO A 77 2.81 -1.29 2.59
CA PRO A 77 1.73 -0.46 2.06
C PRO A 77 2.33 0.63 1.17
N LEU A 78 1.72 0.89 -0.01
CA LEU A 78 2.20 1.91 -0.94
C LEU A 78 1.20 3.01 -1.18
N VAL A 79 -0.07 2.66 -1.42
CA VAL A 79 -1.10 3.63 -1.80
C VAL A 79 -2.34 3.34 -1.00
N LEU A 80 -2.88 4.34 -0.32
CA LEU A 80 -4.14 4.28 0.40
C LEU A 80 -5.08 5.36 -0.12
N ARG A 81 -6.26 4.97 -0.59
CA ARG A 81 -7.27 5.92 -1.07
C ARG A 81 -8.65 5.53 -0.58
N LEU A 82 -9.48 6.54 -0.36
CA LEU A 82 -10.91 6.34 -0.12
C LEU A 82 -11.56 5.87 -1.43
N LYS A 83 -12.63 5.06 -1.33
CA LYS A 83 -13.37 4.61 -2.52
C LYS A 83 -13.88 5.77 -3.38
N LYS A 84 -14.23 6.90 -2.74
CA LYS A 84 -14.77 8.13 -3.33
C LYS A 84 -13.73 9.11 -3.87
N ASP A 85 -12.44 8.76 -3.81
CA ASP A 85 -11.42 9.59 -4.46
C ASP A 85 -11.53 9.43 -5.98
N LYS A 86 -12.03 10.48 -6.63
CA LYS A 86 -12.28 10.53 -8.08
C LYS A 86 -11.02 10.48 -8.94
N GLN A 87 -9.85 10.80 -8.39
CA GLN A 87 -8.61 10.83 -9.17
C GLN A 87 -7.93 9.46 -9.20
N VAL A 88 -7.84 8.79 -8.06
CA VAL A 88 -7.13 7.52 -7.93
C VAL A 88 -8.01 6.44 -7.35
N GLY A 89 -8.68 6.72 -6.23
CA GLY A 89 -9.46 5.74 -5.48
C GLY A 89 -10.50 4.98 -6.30
N GLU A 90 -11.28 5.65 -7.15
CA GLU A 90 -12.32 5.04 -7.98
C GLU A 90 -11.78 4.02 -9.00
N ASN A 91 -10.58 4.28 -9.54
CA ASN A 91 -9.93 3.42 -10.54
C ASN A 91 -8.44 3.18 -10.20
N ILE A 92 -8.20 2.21 -9.32
CA ILE A 92 -6.86 1.74 -8.97
C ILE A 92 -6.41 0.70 -10.00
N SER A 93 -5.75 1.18 -11.06
CA SER A 93 -5.25 0.39 -12.18
C SER A 93 -4.04 1.08 -12.80
N ILE A 94 -3.06 0.32 -13.30
CA ILE A 94 -1.89 0.85 -14.02
C ILE A 94 -2.25 1.68 -15.26
N HIS A 95 -3.47 1.51 -15.78
CA HIS A 95 -3.98 2.29 -16.91
C HIS A 95 -4.53 3.65 -16.50
N ASN A 96 -4.76 3.90 -15.20
CA ASN A 96 -5.08 5.22 -14.69
C ASN A 96 -3.78 6.04 -14.54
N PRO A 97 -3.58 7.12 -15.32
CA PRO A 97 -2.33 7.91 -15.26
C PRO A 97 -2.06 8.52 -13.89
N ALA A 98 -3.11 8.94 -13.17
CA ALA A 98 -2.98 9.50 -11.83
C ALA A 98 -2.50 8.44 -10.82
N PHE A 99 -3.05 7.23 -10.90
CA PHE A 99 -2.58 6.11 -10.07
C PHE A 99 -1.14 5.73 -10.43
N LYS A 100 -0.82 5.58 -11.71
CA LYS A 100 0.53 5.19 -12.16
C LYS A 100 1.59 6.17 -11.67
N LYS A 101 1.36 7.47 -11.86
CA LYS A 101 2.28 8.52 -11.40
C LYS A 101 2.47 8.51 -9.89
N LEU A 102 1.39 8.31 -9.14
CA LEU A 102 1.45 8.20 -7.68
C LEU A 102 2.23 6.95 -7.24
N LEU A 103 1.97 5.82 -7.89
CA LEU A 103 2.62 4.55 -7.61
C LEU A 103 4.14 4.65 -7.79
N GLU A 104 4.59 5.16 -8.94
CA GLU A 104 6.02 5.36 -9.24
C GLU A 104 6.68 6.25 -8.18
N LYS A 105 6.06 7.39 -7.88
CA LYS A 105 6.55 8.31 -6.83
C LYS A 105 6.65 7.63 -5.46
N ASN A 106 5.65 6.86 -5.06
CA ASN A 106 5.65 6.20 -3.75
C ASN A 106 6.67 5.05 -3.70
N ILE A 107 6.98 4.41 -4.83
CA ILE A 107 8.06 3.43 -4.91
C ILE A 107 9.41 4.10 -4.69
N ASP A 108 9.67 5.25 -5.34
CA ASP A 108 10.92 6.00 -5.13
C ASP A 108 11.12 6.37 -3.65
N LEU A 109 10.05 6.84 -3.00
CA LEU A 109 10.06 7.14 -1.56
C LEU A 109 10.33 5.90 -0.69
N VAL A 110 9.74 4.75 -1.03
CA VAL A 110 10.00 3.51 -0.30
C VAL A 110 11.44 3.07 -0.49
N LEU A 111 12.00 3.15 -1.69
CA LEU A 111 13.39 2.77 -1.96
C LEU A 111 14.36 3.67 -1.17
N GLU A 112 14.08 4.97 -1.11
CA GLU A 112 14.85 5.91 -0.29
C GLU A 112 14.76 5.57 1.21
N ASP A 113 13.54 5.38 1.74
CA ASP A 113 13.34 5.02 3.15
C ASP A 113 14.04 3.68 3.50
N LEU A 114 13.97 2.68 2.61
CA LEU A 114 14.63 1.39 2.81
C LEU A 114 16.16 1.52 2.81
N LYS A 115 16.72 2.37 1.92
CA LYS A 115 18.16 2.63 1.85
C LYS A 115 18.67 3.32 3.11
N ASN A 116 17.89 4.26 3.66
CA ASN A 116 18.27 5.04 4.84
C ASN A 116 17.92 4.35 6.17
N GLY A 117 17.15 3.25 6.13
CA GLY A 117 16.65 2.60 7.35
C GLY A 117 15.45 3.30 7.99
N ASP A 118 14.78 4.20 7.26
CA ASP A 118 13.66 5.03 7.72
C ASP A 118 12.31 4.27 7.67
N TYR A 119 12.24 3.12 8.34
CA TYR A 119 11.04 2.31 8.41
C TYR A 119 10.89 1.59 9.75
N LYS A 120 9.65 1.25 10.10
CA LYS A 120 9.36 0.32 11.19
C LYS A 120 9.13 -1.07 10.62
N SER A 121 9.74 -2.08 11.23
CA SER A 121 9.47 -3.48 10.94
C SER A 121 8.50 -4.06 11.96
N LEU A 122 7.54 -4.85 11.48
CA LEU A 122 6.65 -5.65 12.32
C LEU A 122 6.79 -7.10 11.90
N SER A 123 7.12 -7.96 12.86
CA SER A 123 7.12 -9.39 12.63
C SER A 123 5.70 -9.85 12.33
N LEU A 124 5.60 -10.71 11.33
CA LEU A 124 4.37 -11.42 11.04
C LEU A 124 4.56 -12.79 11.67
N LEU A 125 4.09 -12.97 12.91
CA LEU A 125 3.97 -14.29 13.52
C LEU A 125 3.09 -15.20 12.65
#